data_AF-A0A979G3W1-F1
#
_entry.id   AF-A0A979G3W1-F1
#
_cell.length_a   1.000
_cell.length_b   1.000
_cell.length_c   1.000
_cell.angle_alpha   90.00
_cell.angle_beta   90.00
_cell.angle_gamma   90.00
#
_symmetry.space_group_name_H-M   'P 1'
#
loop_
_entity.id
_entity.type
_entity.pdbx_description
1 polymer ?
#
loop_
_entity_poly.entity_id
_entity_poly.type
_entity_poly.pdbx_seq_one_letter_code
_entity_poly.pdbx_strand_id
1 'polypeptide(L)'
;MEPEFPISTYITLQKELNTERASLEKEKADWNLVRATLSEAEAEELDNRFCTDIEYLIRTIYNPTAPPLLEYRNSLRALVKQGASARLMSTHELDGYNLAMFIKDIYRINGEEELDLAADIVRTTIIADADMEHQKAYVGNGGITSIEQVCAYLAIGVNWEFAKLTIEQYGFCYRIFPWLAQRQDPLISEHGEYNEPYHLFRRMLRSSPDVEDLQEKTLLRIMSLGWTPFSITDEWLSARAFAQVALANYRLLTMLIPYEREELQPYLDIARERINPVIVKYLLNAFTSDKKIRKHVRTFFSHRPHWLLKKILSETPETIFDLVRRNEQDLLIPFLKHYKQDIIALRNKDDQTLLQYAVKCRSTVENTIQLLRQTGIAEQR
;
A
#
# COMPACT_ATOMS: atom_id res chain seq x y z
N MET A 1 -0.51 26.53 -7.42
CA MET A 1 0.69 25.72 -7.13
C MET A 1 0.24 24.27 -7.06
N GLU A 2 0.87 23.35 -7.79
CA GLU A 2 0.62 21.93 -7.57
C GLU A 2 1.14 21.55 -6.18
N PRO A 3 0.44 20.67 -5.44
CA PRO A 3 0.92 20.25 -4.14
C PRO A 3 2.23 19.48 -4.32
N GLU A 4 3.28 20.04 -3.77
CA GLU A 4 4.53 19.36 -3.50
C GLU A 4 4.24 18.10 -2.66
N PHE A 5 5.05 17.04 -2.82
CA PHE A 5 4.93 15.84 -1.99
C PHE A 5 4.81 16.23 -0.50
N PRO A 6 3.86 15.67 0.28
CA PRO A 6 3.53 16.13 1.63
C PRO A 6 4.60 15.66 2.64
N ILE A 7 5.81 16.22 2.53
CA ILE A 7 7.00 15.75 3.24
C ILE A 7 6.87 15.87 4.76
N SER A 8 6.26 16.95 5.25
CA SER A 8 6.01 17.15 6.69
C SER A 8 5.06 16.09 7.26
N THR A 9 3.98 15.77 6.53
CA THR A 9 3.04 14.71 6.88
C THR A 9 3.74 13.35 6.86
N TYR A 10 4.53 13.06 5.81
CA TYR A 10 5.30 11.82 5.72
C TYR A 10 6.24 11.61 6.92
N ILE A 11 7.04 12.62 7.28
CA ILE A 11 7.96 12.56 8.42
C ILE A 11 7.19 12.36 9.74
N THR A 12 6.04 13.02 9.89
CA THR A 12 5.20 12.89 11.09
C THR A 12 4.66 11.46 11.21
N LEU A 13 4.08 10.93 10.14
CA LEU A 13 3.53 9.58 10.09
C LEU A 13 4.61 8.51 10.32
N GLN A 14 5.82 8.72 9.81
CA GLN A 14 6.95 7.83 10.06
C GLN A 14 7.32 7.79 11.55
N LYS A 15 7.35 8.95 12.22
CA LYS A 15 7.61 9.03 13.67
C LYS A 15 6.49 8.37 14.49
N GLU A 16 5.23 8.62 14.13
CA GLU A 16 4.07 7.97 14.77
C GLU A 16 4.16 6.45 14.65
N LEU A 17 4.39 5.94 13.44
CA LEU A 17 4.53 4.51 13.18
C LEU A 17 5.64 3.88 14.02
N ASN A 18 6.81 4.52 14.07
CA ASN A 18 7.94 4.02 14.88
C ASN A 18 7.62 4.06 16.38
N THR A 19 6.90 5.08 16.85
CA THR A 19 6.53 5.24 18.26
C THR A 19 5.50 4.19 18.69
N GLU A 20 4.44 4.01 17.90
CA GLU A 20 3.40 3.01 18.15
C GLU A 20 3.98 1.60 18.20
N ARG A 21 4.88 1.27 17.26
CA ARG A 21 5.57 -0.02 17.22
C ARG A 21 6.51 -0.20 18.40
N ALA A 22 7.31 0.80 18.75
CA ALA A 22 8.20 0.71 19.91
C ALA A 22 7.42 0.52 21.23
N SER A 23 6.25 1.16 21.36
CA SER A 23 5.36 0.94 22.51
C SER A 23 4.85 -0.50 22.55
N LEU A 24 4.39 -1.02 21.40
CA LEU A 24 3.88 -2.38 21.30
C LEU A 24 4.95 -3.42 21.61
N GLU A 25 6.15 -3.28 21.05
CA GLU A 25 7.27 -4.20 21.34
C GLU A 25 7.71 -4.16 22.80
N LYS A 26 7.64 -2.99 23.44
CA LYS A 26 7.88 -2.87 24.88
C LYS A 26 6.82 -3.65 25.67
N GLU A 27 5.54 -3.51 25.34
CA GLU A 27 4.46 -4.25 25.98
C GLU A 27 4.58 -5.77 25.75
N LYS A 28 4.98 -6.22 24.55
CA LYS A 28 5.32 -7.62 24.26
C LYS A 28 6.49 -8.11 25.10
N ALA A 29 7.54 -7.32 25.25
CA ALA A 29 8.68 -7.67 26.08
C ALA A 29 8.30 -7.82 27.56
N ASP A 30 7.50 -6.89 28.09
CA ASP A 30 7.00 -6.96 29.47
C ASP A 30 6.10 -8.20 29.69
N TRP A 31 5.23 -8.51 28.73
CA TRP A 31 4.42 -9.73 28.74
C TRP A 31 5.28 -11.00 28.70
N ASN A 32 6.31 -11.04 27.85
CA ASN A 32 7.24 -12.17 27.74
C ASN A 32 7.96 -12.46 29.07
N LEU A 33 8.33 -11.41 29.82
CA LEU A 33 8.93 -11.57 31.14
C LEU A 33 7.98 -12.27 32.13
N VAL A 34 6.69 -11.92 32.11
CA VAL A 34 5.68 -12.58 32.94
C VAL A 34 5.51 -14.04 32.51
N ARG A 35 5.35 -14.27 31.21
CA ARG A 35 5.17 -15.62 30.65
C ARG A 35 6.34 -16.55 30.98
N ALA A 36 7.57 -16.05 30.97
CA ALA A 36 8.78 -16.82 31.30
C ALA A 36 8.82 -17.31 32.76
N THR A 37 7.96 -16.80 33.65
CA THR A 37 7.85 -17.26 35.05
C THR A 37 6.91 -18.45 35.25
N LEU A 38 6.10 -18.78 34.23
CA LEU A 38 5.09 -19.83 34.32
C LEU A 38 5.70 -21.21 34.05
N SER A 39 5.13 -22.23 34.68
CA SER A 39 5.32 -23.61 34.23
C SER A 39 4.57 -23.88 32.92
N GLU A 40 4.96 -24.94 32.20
CA GLU A 40 4.31 -25.33 30.95
C GLU A 40 2.81 -25.60 31.11
N ALA A 41 2.42 -26.29 32.19
CA ALA A 41 1.02 -26.59 32.49
C ALA A 41 0.20 -25.33 32.82
N GLU A 42 0.77 -24.38 33.56
CA GLU A 42 0.10 -23.09 33.83
C GLU A 42 -0.06 -22.27 32.55
N ALA A 43 0.98 -22.23 31.70
CA ALA A 43 0.92 -21.55 30.42
C ALA A 43 -0.15 -22.17 29.50
N GLU A 44 -0.20 -23.50 29.39
CA GLU A 44 -1.20 -24.20 28.58
C GLU A 44 -2.63 -23.93 29.05
N GLU A 45 -2.91 -23.97 30.36
CA GLU A 45 -4.24 -23.65 30.90
C GLU A 45 -4.65 -22.20 30.59
N LEU A 46 -3.72 -21.25 30.75
CA LEU A 46 -3.96 -19.85 30.43
C LEU A 46 -4.20 -19.61 28.94
N ASP A 47 -3.44 -20.29 28.08
CA ASP A 47 -3.57 -20.20 26.62
C ASP A 47 -4.90 -20.80 26.13
N ASN A 48 -5.35 -21.91 26.73
CA ASN A 48 -6.65 -22.51 26.43
C ASN A 48 -7.81 -21.56 26.78
N ARG A 49 -7.73 -20.91 27.95
CA ARG A 49 -8.72 -19.90 28.37
C ARG A 49 -8.71 -18.68 27.45
N PHE A 50 -7.53 -18.22 27.05
CA PHE A 50 -7.41 -17.10 26.11
C PHE A 50 -8.03 -17.44 24.75
N CYS A 51 -7.71 -18.62 24.21
CA CYS A 51 -8.28 -19.10 22.95
C CYS A 51 -9.82 -19.20 23.04
N THR A 52 -10.32 -19.79 24.12
CA THR A 52 -11.76 -19.93 24.39
C THR A 52 -12.48 -18.57 24.42
N ASP A 53 -11.89 -17.56 25.06
CA ASP A 53 -12.47 -16.21 25.11
C ASP A 53 -12.54 -15.57 23.72
N ILE A 54 -11.51 -15.74 22.89
CA ILE A 54 -11.53 -15.28 21.50
C ILE A 54 -12.58 -16.04 20.69
N GLU A 55 -12.64 -17.37 20.80
CA GLU A 55 -13.62 -18.20 20.10
C GLU A 55 -15.06 -17.81 20.42
N TYR A 56 -15.34 -17.45 21.68
CA TYR A 56 -16.67 -16.98 22.06
C TYR A 56 -16.98 -15.55 21.65
N LEU A 57 -15.97 -14.75 21.32
CA LEU A 57 -16.14 -13.36 20.90
C LEU A 57 -16.98 -13.23 19.61
N ILE A 58 -16.97 -14.26 18.74
CA ILE A 58 -17.88 -14.36 17.60
C ILE A 58 -19.35 -14.23 18.02
N ARG A 59 -19.73 -14.74 19.20
CA ARG A 59 -21.12 -14.69 19.67
C ARG A 59 -21.54 -13.25 19.92
N THR A 60 -20.68 -12.39 20.48
CA THR A 60 -21.00 -10.97 20.68
C THR A 60 -21.27 -10.24 19.38
N ILE A 61 -20.58 -10.64 18.30
CA ILE A 61 -20.69 -9.99 17.00
C ILE A 61 -21.96 -10.43 16.25
N TYR A 62 -22.38 -11.69 16.41
CA TYR A 62 -23.49 -12.27 15.66
C TYR A 62 -24.77 -12.47 16.48
N ASN A 63 -24.70 -12.39 17.80
CA ASN A 63 -25.83 -12.60 18.71
C ASN A 63 -25.99 -11.41 19.69
N PRO A 64 -27.07 -10.62 19.57
CA PRO A 64 -27.35 -9.49 20.47
C PRO A 64 -27.52 -9.87 21.95
N THR A 65 -27.77 -11.15 22.26
CA THR A 65 -27.94 -11.62 23.65
C THR A 65 -26.65 -12.16 24.27
N ALA A 66 -25.53 -12.13 23.54
CA ALA A 66 -24.24 -12.56 24.06
C ALA A 66 -23.64 -11.49 25.00
N PRO A 67 -22.64 -11.86 25.82
CA PRO A 67 -21.95 -10.88 26.67
C PRO A 67 -21.36 -9.72 25.87
N PRO A 68 -21.34 -8.49 26.42
CA PRO A 68 -20.81 -7.32 25.73
C PRO A 68 -19.29 -7.41 25.51
N LEU A 69 -18.76 -6.69 24.50
CA LEU A 69 -17.32 -6.69 24.19
C LEU A 69 -16.46 -6.31 25.41
N LEU A 70 -16.97 -5.46 26.30
CA LEU A 70 -16.27 -5.04 27.52
C LEU A 70 -15.88 -6.22 28.41
N GLU A 71 -16.74 -7.24 28.53
CA GLU A 71 -16.45 -8.43 29.36
C GLU A 71 -15.29 -9.23 28.77
N TYR A 72 -15.33 -9.51 27.47
CA TYR A 72 -14.24 -10.19 26.75
C TYR A 72 -12.94 -9.39 26.82
N ARG A 73 -13.00 -8.07 26.60
CA ARG A 73 -11.84 -7.19 26.71
C ARG A 73 -11.21 -7.27 28.10
N ASN A 74 -12.01 -7.25 29.16
CA ASN A 74 -11.51 -7.33 30.53
C ASN A 74 -10.91 -8.70 30.84
N SER A 75 -11.56 -9.78 30.41
CA SER A 75 -11.07 -11.15 30.59
C SER A 75 -9.73 -11.37 29.88
N LEU A 76 -9.65 -11.02 28.59
CA LEU A 76 -8.42 -11.13 27.81
C LEU A 76 -7.27 -10.32 28.41
N ARG A 77 -7.52 -9.08 28.85
CA ARG A 77 -6.49 -8.27 29.54
C ARG A 77 -6.03 -8.91 30.85
N ALA A 78 -6.94 -9.51 31.62
CA ALA A 78 -6.59 -10.19 32.86
C ALA A 78 -5.75 -11.46 32.59
N LEU A 79 -6.06 -12.21 31.53
CA LEU A 79 -5.31 -13.37 31.09
C LEU A 79 -3.91 -13.00 30.60
N VAL A 80 -3.79 -11.97 29.75
CA VAL A 80 -2.49 -11.49 29.26
C VAL A 80 -1.61 -10.99 30.40
N LYS A 81 -2.18 -10.31 31.40
CA LYS A 81 -1.44 -9.93 32.62
C LYS A 81 -0.91 -11.13 33.44
N GLN A 82 -1.52 -12.30 33.27
CA GLN A 82 -1.06 -13.55 33.88
C GLN A 82 -0.07 -14.32 32.98
N GLY A 83 0.22 -13.83 31.76
CA GLY A 83 1.14 -14.47 30.82
C GLY A 83 0.48 -15.39 29.78
N ALA A 84 -0.86 -15.34 29.65
CA ALA A 84 -1.58 -16.06 28.59
C ALA A 84 -1.17 -15.57 27.18
N SER A 85 -1.19 -16.47 26.20
CA SER A 85 -0.82 -16.25 24.81
C SER A 85 -1.93 -16.65 23.84
N ALA A 86 -1.81 -16.14 22.62
CA ALA A 86 -2.64 -16.46 21.48
C ALA A 86 -2.17 -17.72 20.71
N ARG A 87 -1.18 -18.47 21.21
CA ARG A 87 -0.52 -19.56 20.45
C ARG A 87 -1.44 -20.70 20.01
N LEU A 88 -2.55 -20.91 20.74
CA LEU A 88 -3.51 -22.00 20.47
C LEU A 88 -4.65 -21.57 19.54
N MET A 89 -4.68 -20.31 19.11
CA MET A 89 -5.70 -19.82 18.19
C MET A 89 -5.51 -20.42 16.79
N SER A 90 -6.60 -20.86 16.16
CA SER A 90 -6.55 -21.47 14.84
C SER A 90 -6.02 -20.50 13.76
N THR A 91 -5.17 -21.02 12.88
CA THR A 91 -4.62 -20.28 11.75
C THR A 91 -5.45 -20.47 10.48
N HIS A 92 -6.24 -21.53 10.40
CA HIS A 92 -6.99 -21.89 9.21
C HIS A 92 -8.28 -21.04 9.08
N GLU A 93 -8.59 -20.57 7.88
CA GLU A 93 -9.69 -19.62 7.67
C GLU A 93 -11.11 -20.16 7.87
N LEU A 94 -11.23 -21.48 8.03
CA LEU A 94 -12.49 -22.22 8.22
C LEU A 94 -12.62 -22.86 9.60
N ASP A 95 -11.64 -22.65 10.48
CA ASP A 95 -11.58 -23.30 11.78
C ASP A 95 -11.32 -22.30 12.90
N GLY A 96 -11.96 -22.53 14.05
CA GLY A 96 -11.95 -21.62 15.19
C GLY A 96 -12.40 -20.19 14.85
N TYR A 97 -12.31 -19.29 15.82
CA TYR A 97 -12.36 -17.84 15.58
C TYR A 97 -10.99 -17.26 15.92
N ASN A 98 -10.45 -16.40 15.07
CA ASN A 98 -9.12 -15.82 15.26
C ASN A 98 -9.09 -14.30 15.07
N LEU A 99 -7.90 -13.69 15.23
CA LEU A 99 -7.74 -12.24 15.15
C LEU A 99 -8.13 -11.68 13.78
N ALA A 100 -7.77 -12.38 12.69
CA ALA A 100 -8.12 -11.96 11.34
C ALA A 100 -9.65 -11.98 11.15
N MET A 101 -10.33 -13.00 11.68
CA MET A 101 -11.80 -13.07 11.62
C MET A 101 -12.46 -11.94 12.43
N PHE A 102 -11.90 -11.63 13.61
CA PHE A 102 -12.37 -10.51 14.41
C PHE A 102 -12.25 -9.16 13.68
N ILE A 103 -11.09 -8.89 13.08
CA ILE A 103 -10.86 -7.66 12.30
C ILE A 103 -11.75 -7.63 11.06
N LYS A 104 -11.92 -8.75 10.38
CA LYS A 104 -12.83 -8.85 9.23
C LYS A 104 -14.25 -8.46 9.63
N ASP A 105 -14.73 -8.84 10.80
CA ASP A 105 -16.11 -8.58 11.23
C ASP A 105 -16.34 -7.19 11.86
N ILE A 106 -15.36 -6.28 11.82
CA ILE A 106 -15.49 -4.92 12.37
C ILE A 106 -16.65 -4.13 11.78
N TYR A 107 -17.05 -4.39 10.53
CA TYR A 107 -18.20 -3.74 9.89
C TYR A 107 -19.54 -4.01 10.61
N ARG A 108 -19.57 -4.99 11.51
CA ARG A 108 -20.73 -5.32 12.35
C ARG A 108 -20.74 -4.59 13.69
N ILE A 109 -19.60 -4.02 14.10
CA ILE A 109 -19.44 -3.34 15.39
C ILE A 109 -19.71 -1.85 15.16
N ASN A 110 -20.64 -1.28 15.94
CA ASN A 110 -21.09 0.10 15.81
C ASN A 110 -20.92 0.85 17.13
N GLY A 111 -20.65 2.15 17.04
CA GLY A 111 -20.42 3.01 18.18
C GLY A 111 -18.93 3.15 18.51
N GLU A 112 -18.51 4.38 18.80
CA GLU A 112 -17.11 4.72 19.08
C GLU A 112 -16.57 3.95 20.29
N GLU A 113 -17.37 3.84 21.37
CA GLU A 113 -16.99 3.08 22.57
C GLU A 113 -16.74 1.59 22.28
N GLU A 114 -17.60 0.94 21.48
CA GLU A 114 -17.43 -0.48 21.13
C GLU A 114 -16.23 -0.69 20.19
N LEU A 115 -15.96 0.25 19.30
CA LEU A 115 -14.77 0.23 18.43
C LEU A 115 -13.48 0.45 19.24
N ASP A 116 -13.51 1.27 20.29
CA ASP A 116 -12.40 1.41 21.23
C ASP A 116 -12.13 0.11 21.99
N LEU A 117 -13.18 -0.58 22.44
CA LEU A 117 -13.06 -1.89 23.07
C LEU A 117 -12.50 -2.94 22.10
N ALA A 118 -12.96 -2.92 20.84
CA ALA A 118 -12.43 -3.78 19.81
C ALA A 118 -10.94 -3.50 19.54
N ALA A 119 -10.51 -2.23 19.59
CA ALA A 119 -9.12 -1.87 19.33
C ALA A 119 -8.21 -2.36 20.48
N ASP A 120 -8.70 -2.26 21.71
CA ASP A 120 -8.05 -2.83 22.89
C ASP A 120 -7.92 -4.36 22.80
N ILE A 121 -8.96 -5.06 22.31
CA ILE A 121 -8.92 -6.50 22.08
C ILE A 121 -7.84 -6.83 21.04
N VAL A 122 -7.84 -6.17 19.88
CA VAL A 122 -6.81 -6.35 18.83
C VAL A 122 -5.41 -6.17 19.41
N ARG A 123 -5.16 -5.07 20.12
CA ARG A 123 -3.85 -4.79 20.73
C ARG A 123 -3.47 -5.87 21.75
N THR A 124 -4.40 -6.26 22.62
CA THR A 124 -4.18 -7.29 23.64
C THR A 124 -3.80 -8.63 23.01
N THR A 125 -4.47 -9.01 21.93
CA THR A 125 -4.19 -10.25 21.18
C THR A 125 -2.83 -10.20 20.48
N ILE A 126 -2.41 -9.04 19.96
CA ILE A 126 -1.05 -8.89 19.41
C ILE A 126 0.02 -8.95 20.49
N ILE A 127 -0.22 -8.36 21.67
CA ILE A 127 0.69 -8.44 22.82
C ILE A 127 0.87 -9.90 23.28
N ALA A 128 -0.23 -10.67 23.26
CA ALA A 128 -0.27 -12.10 23.54
C ALA A 128 0.38 -12.99 22.46
N ASP A 129 1.11 -12.38 21.51
CA ASP A 129 1.85 -13.05 20.45
C ASP A 129 0.98 -13.83 19.44
N ALA A 130 -0.12 -13.21 18.99
CA ALA A 130 -0.91 -13.75 17.90
C ALA A 130 -0.09 -13.86 16.61
N ASP A 131 -0.25 -14.99 15.92
CA ASP A 131 0.40 -15.27 14.64
C ASP A 131 -0.29 -14.51 13.50
N MET A 132 0.06 -13.23 13.37
CA MET A 132 -0.55 -12.32 12.39
C MET A 132 -0.28 -12.70 10.93
N GLU A 133 0.73 -13.54 10.68
CA GLU A 133 1.12 -13.97 9.33
C GLU A 133 0.30 -15.17 8.87
N HIS A 134 -0.03 -16.08 9.79
CA HIS A 134 -0.75 -17.31 9.44
C HIS A 134 -2.22 -17.31 9.83
N GLN A 135 -2.65 -16.50 10.80
CA GLN A 135 -4.07 -16.39 11.15
C GLN A 135 -4.87 -15.73 10.02
N LYS A 136 -5.79 -16.50 9.45
CA LYS A 136 -6.60 -16.08 8.31
C LYS A 136 -8.09 -16.05 8.61
N ALA A 137 -8.78 -15.13 7.95
CA ALA A 137 -10.24 -15.09 7.87
C ALA A 137 -10.70 -15.52 6.48
N TYR A 138 -11.81 -16.24 6.39
CA TYR A 138 -12.30 -16.71 5.10
C TYR A 138 -12.89 -15.55 4.28
N VAL A 139 -12.36 -15.31 3.09
CA VAL A 139 -12.87 -14.33 2.13
C VAL A 139 -12.87 -14.92 0.73
N GLY A 140 -14.06 -15.07 0.14
CA GLY A 140 -14.22 -15.63 -1.19
C GLY A 140 -13.88 -17.12 -1.21
N ASN A 141 -12.76 -17.50 -1.83
CA ASN A 141 -12.31 -18.90 -1.95
C ASN A 141 -10.96 -19.15 -1.24
N GLY A 142 -10.58 -18.31 -0.28
CA GLY A 142 -9.33 -18.45 0.46
C GLY A 142 -9.31 -17.66 1.76
N GLY A 143 -8.14 -17.60 2.39
CA GLY A 143 -7.91 -16.88 3.63
C GLY A 143 -7.22 -15.53 3.42
N ILE A 144 -7.58 -14.55 4.25
CA ILE A 144 -6.95 -13.23 4.32
C ILE A 144 -6.42 -12.96 5.74
N THR A 145 -5.22 -12.42 5.86
CA THR A 145 -4.64 -12.02 7.15
C THR A 145 -5.22 -10.70 7.66
N SER A 146 -4.95 -10.39 8.93
CA SER A 146 -5.36 -9.14 9.58
C SER A 146 -4.89 -7.90 8.81
N ILE A 147 -3.62 -7.85 8.39
CA ILE A 147 -3.06 -6.69 7.70
C ILE A 147 -3.64 -6.54 6.29
N GLU A 148 -3.84 -7.65 5.58
CA GLU A 148 -4.44 -7.67 4.26
C GLU A 148 -5.89 -7.15 4.30
N GLN A 149 -6.67 -7.57 5.31
CA GLN A 149 -8.04 -7.12 5.52
C GLN A 149 -8.11 -5.62 5.84
N VAL A 150 -7.22 -5.12 6.71
CA VAL A 150 -7.13 -3.69 7.02
C VAL A 150 -6.72 -2.88 5.78
N CYS A 151 -5.74 -3.35 5.01
CA CYS A 151 -5.36 -2.72 3.74
C CYS A 151 -6.53 -2.67 2.74
N ALA A 152 -7.33 -3.73 2.64
CA ALA A 152 -8.51 -3.74 1.80
C ALA A 152 -9.55 -2.70 2.26
N TYR A 153 -9.83 -2.63 3.57
CA TYR A 153 -10.77 -1.65 4.14
C TYR A 153 -10.30 -0.20 3.97
N LEU A 154 -9.03 0.08 4.25
CA LEU A 154 -8.46 1.42 4.09
C LEU A 154 -8.46 1.87 2.62
N ALA A 155 -8.34 0.94 1.67
CA ALA A 155 -8.40 1.23 0.25
C ALA A 155 -9.81 1.47 -0.28
N ILE A 156 -10.78 0.65 0.16
CA ILE A 156 -12.16 0.72 -0.33
C ILE A 156 -12.88 2.01 0.13
N GLY A 157 -12.54 2.53 1.31
CA GLY A 157 -13.19 3.70 1.89
C GLY A 157 -14.49 3.38 2.63
N VAL A 158 -15.35 4.38 2.78
CA VAL A 158 -16.64 4.26 3.48
C VAL A 158 -17.79 4.00 2.50
N ASN A 159 -18.87 3.36 2.95
CA ASN A 159 -20.08 3.12 2.15
C ASN A 159 -19.89 2.34 0.83
N TRP A 160 -18.79 1.60 0.68
CA TRP A 160 -18.45 0.85 -0.53
C TRP A 160 -18.57 -0.68 -0.35
N GLU A 161 -19.01 -1.34 -1.43
CA GLU A 161 -19.08 -2.80 -1.61
C GLU A 161 -19.70 -3.59 -0.45
N PHE A 162 -19.07 -4.70 -0.04
CA PHE A 162 -19.63 -5.75 0.81
C PHE A 162 -19.56 -5.46 2.32
N ALA A 163 -18.69 -4.55 2.76
CA ALA A 163 -18.54 -4.19 4.16
C ALA A 163 -19.23 -2.87 4.55
N LYS A 164 -19.41 -1.92 3.61
CA LYS A 164 -20.05 -0.61 3.83
C LYS A 164 -19.66 0.06 5.15
N LEU A 165 -18.36 0.24 5.37
CA LEU A 165 -17.86 0.81 6.61
C LEU A 165 -18.42 2.21 6.88
N THR A 166 -18.71 2.51 8.15
CA THR A 166 -18.91 3.87 8.64
C THR A 166 -17.58 4.61 8.78
N ILE A 167 -17.62 5.92 9.03
CA ILE A 167 -16.41 6.73 9.26
C ILE A 167 -15.67 6.25 10.52
N GLU A 168 -16.40 5.91 11.58
CA GLU A 168 -15.82 5.42 12.83
C GLU A 168 -15.13 4.07 12.63
N GLN A 169 -15.77 3.14 11.90
CA GLN A 169 -15.17 1.84 11.54
C GLN A 169 -13.93 2.00 10.65
N TYR A 170 -13.94 2.97 9.73
CA TYR A 170 -12.76 3.32 8.94
C TYR A 170 -11.64 3.88 9.83
N GLY A 171 -11.98 4.76 10.77
CA GLY A 171 -11.07 5.33 11.76
C GLY A 171 -10.43 4.25 12.64
N PHE A 172 -11.20 3.23 13.03
CA PHE A 172 -10.68 2.03 13.68
C PHE A 172 -9.61 1.33 12.84
N CYS A 173 -9.90 1.03 11.56
CA CYS A 173 -8.93 0.37 10.68
C CYS A 173 -7.64 1.20 10.54
N TYR A 174 -7.77 2.52 10.47
CA TYR A 174 -6.64 3.44 10.38
C TYR A 174 -5.80 3.47 11.67
N ARG A 175 -6.47 3.37 12.83
CA ARG A 175 -5.83 3.32 14.14
C ARG A 175 -5.03 2.03 14.35
N ILE A 176 -5.57 0.88 13.97
CA ILE A 176 -4.91 -0.41 14.23
C ILE A 176 -3.81 -0.74 13.21
N PHE A 177 -3.79 -0.08 12.05
CA PHE A 177 -2.82 -0.33 10.99
C PHE A 177 -1.36 -0.33 11.48
N PRO A 178 -0.87 0.65 12.27
CA PRO A 178 0.51 0.67 12.76
C PRO A 178 0.88 -0.52 13.66
N TRP A 179 -0.10 -1.17 14.29
CA TRP A 179 0.13 -2.33 15.16
C TRP A 179 0.30 -3.62 14.37
N LEU A 180 -0.37 -3.72 13.23
CA LEU A 180 -0.34 -4.88 12.34
C LEU A 180 0.80 -4.79 11.31
N ALA A 181 1.11 -3.57 10.86
CA ALA A 181 2.01 -3.37 9.75
C ALA A 181 3.48 -3.41 10.18
N GLN A 182 4.21 -4.40 9.69
CA GLN A 182 5.63 -4.55 9.97
C GLN A 182 6.47 -4.29 8.72
N ARG A 183 7.60 -3.59 8.92
CA ARG A 183 8.64 -3.52 7.90
C ARG A 183 9.23 -4.92 7.77
N GLN A 184 9.03 -5.55 6.62
CA GLN A 184 9.67 -6.82 6.31
C GLN A 184 11.16 -6.58 6.11
N ASP A 185 11.98 -7.39 6.77
CA ASP A 185 13.42 -7.37 6.54
C ASP A 185 13.69 -8.07 5.19
N PRO A 186 14.33 -7.40 4.23
CA PRO A 186 14.68 -8.00 2.94
C PRO A 186 15.57 -9.25 3.06
N LEU A 187 16.18 -9.52 4.22
CA LEU A 187 16.98 -10.73 4.49
C LEU A 187 16.16 -11.95 4.97
N ILE A 188 14.90 -11.76 5.39
CA ILE A 188 14.05 -12.82 5.97
C ILE A 188 13.08 -13.41 4.91
N SER A 189 13.15 -12.98 3.65
CA SER A 189 12.35 -13.63 2.60
C SER A 189 12.91 -15.02 2.30
N GLU A 190 12.55 -16.03 3.09
CA GLU A 190 12.63 -17.42 2.63
C GLU A 190 11.83 -17.48 1.31
N HIS A 191 12.52 -17.85 0.23
CA HIS A 191 11.99 -17.95 -1.15
C HIS A 191 11.80 -16.65 -1.95
N GLY A 192 12.22 -15.48 -1.46
CA GLY A 192 12.18 -14.24 -2.26
C GLY A 192 10.78 -13.70 -2.54
N GLU A 193 9.75 -14.23 -1.86
CA GLU A 193 8.37 -13.76 -1.95
C GLU A 193 8.13 -12.65 -0.92
N TYR A 194 8.10 -11.40 -1.39
CA TYR A 194 7.66 -10.27 -0.57
C TYR A 194 6.13 -10.30 -0.45
N ASN A 195 5.61 -10.82 0.66
CA ASN A 195 4.19 -10.74 1.01
C ASN A 195 3.84 -9.32 1.47
N GLU A 196 3.87 -8.36 0.55
CA GLU A 196 3.49 -6.97 0.82
C GLU A 196 1.99 -6.77 0.58
N PRO A 197 1.19 -6.48 1.62
CA PRO A 197 -0.26 -6.32 1.48
C PRO A 197 -0.66 -5.05 0.70
N TYR A 198 0.33 -4.28 0.22
CA TYR A 198 0.12 -3.16 -0.69
C TYR A 198 -0.65 -3.56 -1.95
N HIS A 199 -0.45 -4.78 -2.47
CA HIS A 199 -1.15 -5.24 -3.67
C HIS A 199 -2.68 -5.21 -3.50
N LEU A 200 -3.18 -5.58 -2.31
CA LEU A 200 -4.61 -5.47 -1.97
C LEU A 200 -5.04 -4.02 -1.83
N PHE A 201 -4.26 -3.17 -1.13
CA PHE A 201 -4.58 -1.75 -1.02
C PHE A 201 -4.74 -1.12 -2.40
N ARG A 202 -3.78 -1.33 -3.30
CA ARG A 202 -3.81 -0.83 -4.69
C ARG A 202 -5.03 -1.35 -5.46
N ARG A 203 -5.29 -2.66 -5.37
CA ARG A 203 -6.38 -3.33 -6.10
C ARG A 203 -7.75 -2.88 -5.63
N MET A 204 -7.91 -2.63 -4.33
CA MET A 204 -9.19 -2.28 -3.71
C MET A 204 -9.43 -0.78 -3.68
N LEU A 205 -8.45 0.04 -4.09
CA LEU A 205 -8.54 1.49 -3.99
C LEU A 205 -9.75 2.04 -4.76
N ARG A 206 -10.62 2.77 -4.05
CA ARG A 206 -11.78 3.49 -4.58
C ARG A 206 -11.73 4.95 -4.18
N SER A 207 -12.43 5.79 -4.94
CA SER A 207 -12.66 7.19 -4.55
C SER A 207 -13.63 7.24 -3.37
N SER A 208 -13.20 7.84 -2.26
CA SER A 208 -14.01 7.97 -1.05
C SER A 208 -13.76 9.35 -0.41
N PRO A 209 -14.44 10.41 -0.87
CA PRO A 209 -14.14 11.80 -0.47
C PRO A 209 -14.13 12.04 1.04
N ASP A 210 -15.00 11.33 1.78
CA ASP A 210 -15.13 11.48 3.24
C ASP A 210 -13.88 11.04 4.02
N VAL A 211 -13.01 10.23 3.40
CA VAL A 211 -11.78 9.69 4.02
C VAL A 211 -10.57 9.78 3.09
N GLU A 212 -10.60 10.66 2.09
CA GLU A 212 -9.52 10.81 1.10
C GLU A 212 -8.19 11.18 1.76
N ASP A 213 -8.22 12.01 2.80
CA ASP A 213 -7.02 12.40 3.54
C ASP A 213 -6.40 11.20 4.30
N LEU A 214 -7.24 10.33 4.86
CA LEU A 214 -6.79 9.11 5.53
C LEU A 214 -6.29 8.06 4.54
N GLN A 215 -6.88 7.97 3.34
CA GLN A 215 -6.33 7.14 2.25
C GLN A 215 -4.94 7.61 1.85
N GLU A 216 -4.73 8.93 1.72
CA GLU A 216 -3.42 9.52 1.44
C GLU A 216 -2.42 9.24 2.56
N LYS A 217 -2.81 9.47 3.83
CA LYS A 217 -1.95 9.18 4.99
C LYS A 217 -1.64 7.68 5.11
N THR A 218 -2.57 6.81 4.77
CA THR A 218 -2.34 5.35 4.72
C THR A 218 -1.27 5.03 3.70
N LEU A 219 -1.36 5.60 2.49
CA LEU A 219 -0.33 5.42 1.47
C LEU A 219 1.05 5.88 1.97
N LEU A 220 1.13 7.04 2.62
CA LEU A 220 2.38 7.56 3.18
C LEU A 220 2.95 6.64 4.26
N ARG A 221 2.11 6.09 5.16
CA ARG A 221 2.53 5.09 6.16
C ARG A 221 3.07 3.83 5.49
N ILE A 222 2.41 3.37 4.44
CA ILE A 222 2.86 2.21 3.66
C ILE A 222 4.23 2.49 3.01
N MET A 223 4.43 3.68 2.44
CA MET A 223 5.74 4.09 1.90
C MET A 223 6.81 4.14 2.98
N SER A 224 6.48 4.61 4.20
CA SER A 224 7.41 4.62 5.35
C SER A 224 7.84 3.22 5.80
N LEU A 225 7.02 2.20 5.54
CA LEU A 225 7.35 0.79 5.80
C LEU A 225 8.26 0.20 4.71
N GLY A 226 8.50 0.93 3.61
CA GLY A 226 9.27 0.46 2.46
C GLY A 226 8.50 -0.46 1.53
N TRP A 227 7.19 -0.65 1.73
CA TRP A 227 6.38 -1.41 0.78
C TRP A 227 6.16 -0.59 -0.49
N THR A 228 6.12 -1.26 -1.64
CA THR A 228 5.99 -0.57 -2.92
C THR A 228 4.95 -1.22 -3.84
N PRO A 229 4.27 -0.43 -4.70
CA PRO A 229 3.42 -0.93 -5.78
C PRO A 229 4.13 -1.76 -6.85
N PHE A 230 5.46 -1.85 -6.79
CA PHE A 230 6.31 -2.26 -7.91
C PHE A 230 6.85 -3.69 -7.77
N SER A 231 6.36 -4.48 -6.81
CA SER A 231 6.78 -5.87 -6.66
C SER A 231 6.48 -6.67 -7.93
N ILE A 232 7.50 -7.27 -8.54
CA ILE A 232 7.37 -8.06 -9.77
C ILE A 232 6.79 -9.47 -9.54
N THR A 233 6.78 -9.92 -8.27
CA THR A 233 6.17 -11.19 -7.87
C THR A 233 4.66 -11.07 -7.72
N ASP A 234 4.11 -9.85 -7.77
CA ASP A 234 2.67 -9.60 -7.71
C ASP A 234 2.01 -9.97 -9.05
N GLU A 235 1.37 -11.14 -9.09
CA GLU A 235 0.61 -11.63 -10.25
C GLU A 235 -0.51 -10.67 -10.69
N TRP A 236 -0.94 -9.75 -9.81
CA TRP A 236 -2.00 -8.77 -10.08
C TRP A 236 -1.45 -7.42 -10.57
N LEU A 237 -0.13 -7.28 -10.69
CA LEU A 237 0.51 -6.09 -11.22
C LEU A 237 0.18 -5.92 -12.70
N SER A 238 -0.58 -4.87 -13.03
CA SER A 238 -1.03 -4.61 -14.40
C SER A 238 -1.23 -3.13 -14.66
N ALA A 239 -1.29 -2.74 -15.94
CA ALA A 239 -1.68 -1.39 -16.35
C ALA A 239 -3.06 -0.99 -15.78
N ARG A 240 -3.99 -1.95 -15.67
CA ARG A 240 -5.32 -1.73 -15.10
C ARG A 240 -5.24 -1.36 -13.63
N ALA A 241 -4.34 -1.98 -12.87
CA ALA A 241 -4.18 -1.70 -11.45
C ALA A 241 -3.69 -0.25 -11.20
N PHE A 242 -2.71 0.24 -11.96
CA PHE A 242 -2.29 1.64 -11.87
C PHE A 242 -3.32 2.63 -12.42
N ALA A 243 -4.06 2.25 -13.47
CA ALA A 243 -5.15 3.08 -13.99
C ALA A 243 -6.25 3.26 -12.92
N GLN A 244 -6.55 2.22 -12.14
CA GLN A 244 -7.49 2.33 -11.03
C GLN A 244 -7.03 3.33 -9.97
N VAL A 245 -5.75 3.33 -9.59
CA VAL A 245 -5.17 4.36 -8.69
C VAL A 245 -5.38 5.75 -9.28
N ALA A 246 -5.08 5.90 -10.57
CA ALA A 246 -5.19 7.18 -11.27
C ALA A 246 -6.65 7.69 -11.32
N LEU A 247 -7.61 6.80 -11.49
CA LEU A 247 -9.04 7.11 -11.52
C LEU A 247 -9.59 7.42 -10.12
N ALA A 248 -9.13 6.72 -9.08
CA ALA A 248 -9.53 6.98 -7.71
C ALA A 248 -9.01 8.34 -7.23
N ASN A 249 -7.71 8.57 -7.38
CA ASN A 249 -7.06 9.85 -7.12
C ASN A 249 -5.71 9.93 -7.85
N TYR A 250 -5.67 10.67 -8.95
CA TYR A 250 -4.46 10.80 -9.77
C TYR A 250 -3.25 11.40 -9.05
N ARG A 251 -3.44 12.10 -7.92
CA ARG A 251 -2.33 12.61 -7.11
C ARG A 251 -1.57 11.49 -6.43
N LEU A 252 -2.27 10.44 -5.99
CA LEU A 252 -1.66 9.26 -5.38
C LEU A 252 -0.67 8.61 -6.36
N LEU A 253 -0.97 8.58 -7.66
CA LEU A 253 -0.07 8.01 -8.65
C LEU A 253 1.28 8.75 -8.72
N THR A 254 1.30 10.08 -8.56
CA THR A 254 2.56 10.84 -8.47
C THR A 254 3.24 10.74 -7.10
N MET A 255 2.51 10.41 -6.03
CA MET A 255 3.12 10.12 -4.73
C MET A 255 3.91 8.82 -4.71
N LEU A 256 3.52 7.83 -5.53
CA LEU A 256 4.25 6.55 -5.68
C LEU A 256 5.62 6.72 -6.36
N ILE A 257 5.83 7.85 -7.02
CA ILE A 257 7.08 8.18 -7.71
C ILE A 257 7.46 9.61 -7.36
N PRO A 258 7.75 9.90 -6.08
CA PRO A 258 8.01 11.25 -5.66
C PRO A 258 9.34 11.72 -6.23
N TYR A 259 9.51 13.03 -6.29
CA TYR A 259 10.80 13.62 -6.57
C TYR A 259 11.82 13.31 -5.47
N GLU A 260 13.11 13.34 -5.85
CA GLU A 260 14.24 13.15 -4.94
C GLU A 260 14.19 14.14 -3.76
N ARG A 261 14.30 13.57 -2.56
CA ARG A 261 14.53 14.22 -1.27
C ARG A 261 15.27 13.25 -0.37
N GLU A 262 16.11 13.77 0.50
CA GLU A 262 16.93 12.97 1.43
C GLU A 262 16.05 12.06 2.32
N GLU A 263 14.93 12.59 2.82
CA GLU A 263 14.03 11.86 3.73
C GLU A 263 13.27 10.72 3.04
N LEU A 264 13.20 10.75 1.70
CA LEU A 264 12.56 9.72 0.88
C LEU A 264 13.55 8.68 0.35
N GLN A 265 14.85 8.85 0.59
CA GLN A 265 15.88 7.99 0.02
C GLN A 265 15.63 6.50 0.28
N PRO A 266 15.28 6.06 1.50
CA PRO A 266 15.02 4.64 1.76
C PRO A 266 13.88 4.05 0.91
N TYR A 267 12.84 4.84 0.63
CA TYR A 267 11.74 4.43 -0.25
C TYR A 267 12.17 4.44 -1.72
N LEU A 268 12.87 5.51 -2.13
CA LEU A 268 13.30 5.70 -3.51
C LEU A 268 14.28 4.62 -3.97
N ASP A 269 15.16 4.14 -3.08
CA ASP A 269 16.09 3.05 -3.38
C ASP A 269 15.33 1.77 -3.77
N ILE A 270 14.36 1.36 -2.93
CA ILE A 270 13.50 0.19 -3.19
C ILE A 270 12.69 0.38 -4.48
N ALA A 271 12.08 1.55 -4.65
CA ALA A 271 11.25 1.83 -5.83
C ALA A 271 12.06 1.78 -7.14
N ARG A 272 13.29 2.32 -7.15
CA ARG A 272 14.17 2.33 -8.33
C ARG A 272 14.65 0.96 -8.74
N GLU A 273 14.94 0.11 -7.76
CA GLU A 273 15.33 -1.27 -7.98
C GLU A 273 14.18 -2.07 -8.60
N ARG A 274 12.96 -1.88 -8.08
CA ARG A 274 11.79 -2.65 -8.48
C ARG A 274 11.15 -2.20 -9.79
N ILE A 275 11.25 -0.92 -10.17
CA ILE A 275 10.69 -0.45 -11.44
C ILE A 275 11.52 -0.98 -12.61
N ASN A 276 10.90 -1.85 -13.39
CA ASN A 276 11.46 -2.43 -14.61
C ASN A 276 10.69 -1.94 -15.87
N PRO A 277 11.09 -2.36 -17.08
CA PRO A 277 10.42 -1.94 -18.32
C PRO A 277 8.92 -2.24 -18.39
N VAL A 278 8.48 -3.36 -17.83
CA VAL A 278 7.06 -3.74 -17.80
C VAL A 278 6.27 -2.77 -16.92
N ILE A 279 6.81 -2.41 -15.75
CA ILE A 279 6.19 -1.46 -14.83
C ILE A 279 6.15 -0.06 -15.41
N VAL A 280 7.22 0.39 -16.08
CA VAL A 280 7.24 1.65 -16.84
C VAL A 280 6.08 1.71 -17.83
N LYS A 281 5.89 0.63 -18.61
CA LYS A 281 4.77 0.54 -19.56
C LYS A 281 3.41 0.62 -18.86
N TYR A 282 3.25 -0.04 -17.71
CA TYR A 282 2.00 0.01 -16.93
C TYR A 282 1.71 1.41 -16.39
N LEU A 283 2.72 2.08 -15.82
CA LEU A 283 2.61 3.46 -15.32
C LEU A 283 2.24 4.44 -16.44
N LEU A 284 2.90 4.37 -17.59
CA LEU A 284 2.62 5.25 -18.73
C LEU A 284 1.22 5.02 -19.31
N ASN A 285 0.76 3.77 -19.34
CA ASN A 285 -0.62 3.46 -19.73
C ASN A 285 -1.64 4.06 -18.74
N ALA A 286 -1.35 4.02 -17.44
CA ALA A 286 -2.19 4.68 -16.44
C ALA A 286 -2.19 6.21 -16.62
N PHE A 287 -1.04 6.82 -16.86
CA PHE A 287 -0.93 8.27 -17.10
C PHE A 287 -1.65 8.73 -18.37
N THR A 288 -1.79 7.85 -19.37
CA THR A 288 -2.44 8.15 -20.64
C THR A 288 -3.93 7.85 -20.66
N SER A 289 -4.49 7.30 -19.57
CA SER A 289 -5.90 6.86 -19.50
C SER A 289 -6.92 7.99 -19.65
N ASP A 290 -6.62 9.21 -19.17
CA ASP A 290 -7.53 10.36 -19.23
C ASP A 290 -6.79 11.69 -19.47
N LYS A 291 -7.48 12.67 -20.08
CA LYS A 291 -6.90 13.99 -20.41
C LYS A 291 -6.49 14.80 -19.17
N LYS A 292 -7.25 14.71 -18.08
CA LYS A 292 -6.93 15.39 -16.81
C LYS A 292 -5.67 14.79 -16.20
N ILE A 293 -5.57 13.45 -16.21
CA ILE A 293 -4.41 12.72 -15.71
C ILE A 293 -3.16 13.09 -16.53
N ARG A 294 -3.23 13.06 -17.87
CA ARG A 294 -2.12 13.47 -18.75
C ARG A 294 -1.60 14.88 -18.42
N LYS A 295 -2.50 15.84 -18.24
CA LYS A 295 -2.15 17.23 -17.91
C LYS A 295 -1.47 17.35 -16.54
N HIS A 296 -1.98 16.62 -15.54
CA HIS A 296 -1.39 16.62 -14.21
C HIS A 296 0.04 16.04 -14.27
N VAL A 297 0.19 14.89 -14.90
CA VAL A 297 1.49 14.21 -15.10
C VAL A 297 2.49 15.11 -15.81
N ARG A 298 2.07 15.76 -16.90
CA ARG A 298 2.89 16.76 -17.59
C ARG A 298 3.37 17.85 -16.63
N THR A 299 2.47 18.38 -15.82
CA THR A 299 2.77 19.51 -14.93
C THR A 299 3.72 19.07 -13.82
N PHE A 300 3.42 17.93 -13.18
CA PHE A 300 4.26 17.29 -12.18
C PHE A 300 5.68 17.13 -12.70
N PHE A 301 5.88 16.33 -13.77
CA PHE A 301 7.20 16.04 -14.30
C PHE A 301 7.92 17.24 -14.96
N SER A 302 7.17 18.25 -15.39
CA SER A 302 7.77 19.48 -15.94
C SER A 302 8.30 20.42 -14.85
N HIS A 303 7.99 20.18 -13.57
CA HIS A 303 8.41 21.07 -12.49
C HIS A 303 9.94 21.09 -12.34
N ARG A 304 10.57 19.93 -12.23
CA ARG A 304 12.03 19.74 -12.17
C ARG A 304 12.45 18.39 -12.78
N PRO A 305 13.75 18.16 -13.06
CA PRO A 305 14.24 16.85 -13.51
C PRO A 305 13.82 15.73 -12.54
N HIS A 306 13.46 14.57 -13.09
CA HIS A 306 12.89 13.46 -12.32
C HIS A 306 13.62 12.13 -12.64
N TRP A 307 13.97 11.38 -11.60
CA TRP A 307 14.72 10.13 -11.71
C TRP A 307 14.05 9.09 -12.63
N LEU A 308 12.72 8.93 -12.57
CA LEU A 308 11.99 8.02 -13.46
C LEU A 308 12.16 8.38 -14.95
N LEU A 309 12.13 9.67 -15.30
CA LEU A 309 12.34 10.08 -16.70
C LEU A 309 13.76 9.74 -17.15
N LYS A 310 14.75 9.99 -16.29
CA LYS A 310 16.15 9.61 -16.56
C LYS A 310 16.29 8.09 -16.74
N LYS A 311 15.66 7.30 -15.86
CA LYS A 311 15.64 5.83 -15.93
C LYS A 311 15.02 5.34 -17.24
N ILE A 312 13.91 5.95 -17.69
CA ILE A 312 13.29 5.61 -18.98
C ILE A 312 14.27 5.84 -20.13
N LEU A 313 14.97 6.98 -20.15
CA LEU A 313 15.93 7.29 -21.21
C LEU A 313 17.13 6.33 -21.23
N SER A 314 17.63 5.94 -20.06
CA SER A 314 18.82 5.09 -19.97
C SER A 314 18.53 3.61 -20.13
N GLU A 315 17.38 3.12 -19.64
CA GLU A 315 17.11 1.68 -19.55
C GLU A 315 16.02 1.20 -20.50
N THR A 316 15.08 2.08 -20.92
CA THR A 316 13.95 1.71 -21.80
C THR A 316 13.66 2.78 -22.86
N PRO A 317 14.67 3.22 -23.64
CA PRO A 317 14.53 4.33 -24.57
C PRO A 317 13.46 4.11 -25.66
N GLU A 318 13.15 2.86 -26.00
CA GLU A 318 12.07 2.49 -26.92
C GLU A 318 10.70 3.07 -26.51
N THR A 319 10.51 3.27 -25.21
CA THR A 319 9.32 3.91 -24.65
C THR A 319 9.10 5.31 -25.22
N ILE A 320 10.17 6.08 -25.45
CA ILE A 320 10.08 7.43 -26.01
C ILE A 320 9.60 7.39 -27.46
N PHE A 321 10.11 6.44 -28.25
CA PHE A 321 9.66 6.22 -29.62
C PHE A 321 8.19 5.81 -29.66
N ASP A 322 7.75 4.95 -28.72
CA ASP A 322 6.35 4.58 -28.59
C ASP A 322 5.43 5.75 -28.22
N LEU A 323 5.86 6.65 -27.34
CA LEU A 323 5.12 7.88 -27.02
C LEU A 323 4.97 8.79 -28.25
N VAL A 324 6.01 8.91 -29.09
CA VAL A 324 5.94 9.64 -30.37
C VAL A 324 4.95 8.98 -31.32
N ARG A 325 5.05 7.66 -31.52
CA ARG A 325 4.15 6.89 -32.38
C ARG A 325 2.68 7.03 -31.97
N ARG A 326 2.43 7.10 -30.67
CA ARG A 326 1.10 7.25 -30.05
C ARG A 326 0.63 8.71 -29.96
N ASN A 327 1.44 9.68 -30.34
CA ASN A 327 1.15 11.13 -30.26
C ASN A 327 0.90 11.65 -28.84
N GLU A 328 1.60 11.09 -27.84
CA GLU A 328 1.43 11.41 -26.42
C GLU A 328 2.22 12.67 -26.01
N GLN A 329 1.89 13.81 -26.63
CA GLN A 329 2.63 15.07 -26.47
C GLN A 329 2.76 15.54 -25.02
N ASP A 330 1.71 15.40 -24.22
CA ASP A 330 1.73 15.79 -22.81
C ASP A 330 2.79 15.02 -22.02
N LEU A 331 3.05 13.74 -22.35
CA LEU A 331 4.09 12.94 -21.72
C LEU A 331 5.48 13.18 -22.31
N LEU A 332 5.58 13.61 -23.58
CA LEU A 332 6.85 13.94 -24.22
C LEU A 332 7.44 15.27 -23.71
N ILE A 333 6.60 16.25 -23.39
CA ILE A 333 7.02 17.60 -22.97
C ILE A 333 8.04 17.59 -21.82
N PRO A 334 7.85 16.83 -20.71
CA PRO A 334 8.83 16.79 -19.63
C PRO A 334 10.23 16.31 -20.06
N PHE A 335 10.31 15.31 -20.94
CA PHE A 335 11.58 14.84 -21.49
C PHE A 335 12.27 15.92 -22.33
N LEU A 336 11.52 16.57 -23.21
CA LEU A 336 12.05 17.64 -24.07
C LEU A 336 12.50 18.86 -23.27
N LYS A 337 11.84 19.13 -22.14
CA LYS A 337 12.16 20.25 -21.25
C LYS A 337 13.46 20.02 -20.47
N HIS A 338 13.65 18.84 -19.89
CA HIS A 338 14.72 18.59 -18.92
C HIS A 338 15.87 17.72 -19.44
N TYR A 339 15.64 16.92 -20.49
CA TYR A 339 16.58 15.89 -20.97
C TYR A 339 16.79 15.97 -22.50
N LYS A 340 16.79 17.19 -23.04
CA LYS A 340 16.90 17.43 -24.49
C LYS A 340 18.11 16.74 -25.13
N GLN A 341 19.28 16.79 -24.51
CA GLN A 341 20.49 16.20 -25.06
C GLN A 341 20.40 14.66 -25.15
N ASP A 342 19.89 14.04 -24.10
CA ASP A 342 19.66 12.59 -24.07
C ASP A 342 18.66 12.18 -25.18
N ILE A 343 17.58 12.95 -25.36
CA ILE A 343 16.59 12.73 -26.43
C ILE A 343 17.21 12.83 -27.84
N ILE A 344 18.10 13.80 -28.07
CA ILE A 344 18.79 13.95 -29.37
C ILE A 344 19.70 12.73 -29.65
N ALA A 345 20.31 12.17 -28.61
CA ALA A 345 21.19 11.02 -28.73
C ALA A 345 20.43 9.69 -28.97
N LEU A 346 19.13 9.63 -28.69
CA LEU A 346 18.36 8.40 -28.86
C LEU A 346 18.36 7.89 -30.32
N ARG A 347 18.51 6.58 -30.46
CA ARG A 347 18.39 5.83 -31.71
C ARG A 347 17.45 4.65 -31.51
N ASN A 348 16.60 4.37 -32.50
CA ASN A 348 15.77 3.17 -32.47
C ASN A 348 16.57 1.94 -32.97
N LYS A 349 15.90 0.79 -33.09
CA LYS A 349 16.51 -0.46 -33.59
C LYS A 349 17.03 -0.37 -35.03
N ASP A 350 16.53 0.58 -35.82
CA ASP A 350 16.93 0.83 -37.20
C ASP A 350 17.92 2.02 -37.32
N ASP A 351 18.56 2.39 -36.22
CA ASP A 351 19.48 3.54 -36.10
C ASP A 351 18.88 4.90 -36.49
N GLN A 352 17.57 5.04 -36.37
CA GLN A 352 16.87 6.29 -36.66
C GLN A 352 16.84 7.18 -35.42
N THR A 353 17.13 8.47 -35.62
CA THR A 353 16.84 9.50 -34.63
C THR A 353 15.33 9.58 -34.34
N LEU A 354 14.96 10.18 -33.20
CA LEU A 354 13.55 10.32 -32.82
C LEU A 354 12.72 11.11 -33.87
N LEU A 355 13.29 12.15 -34.48
CA LEU A 355 12.60 12.93 -35.52
C LEU A 355 12.47 12.14 -36.84
N GLN A 356 13.53 11.44 -37.27
CA GLN A 356 13.46 10.59 -38.46
C GLN A 356 12.40 9.50 -38.30
N TYR A 357 12.33 8.88 -37.13
CA TYR A 357 11.29 7.92 -36.79
C TYR A 357 9.90 8.56 -36.86
N ALA A 358 9.71 9.73 -36.25
CA ALA A 358 8.44 10.47 -36.24
C ALA A 358 7.92 10.75 -37.66
N VAL A 359 8.78 11.24 -38.55
CA VAL A 359 8.44 11.60 -39.95
C VAL A 359 8.14 10.37 -40.81
N LYS A 360 8.85 9.25 -40.60
CA LYS A 360 8.64 8.01 -41.36
C LYS A 360 7.43 7.21 -40.86
N CYS A 361 7.07 7.37 -39.59
CA CYS A 361 6.00 6.60 -38.98
C CYS A 361 4.62 7.15 -39.37
N ARG A 362 3.83 6.33 -40.09
CA ARG A 362 2.50 6.72 -40.63
C ARG A 362 1.48 7.15 -39.59
N SER A 363 1.63 6.74 -38.33
CA SER A 363 0.66 7.05 -37.26
C SER A 363 0.98 8.35 -36.52
N THR A 364 2.12 8.98 -36.77
CA THR A 364 2.49 10.24 -36.11
C THR A 364 1.77 11.41 -36.76
N VAL A 365 1.14 12.27 -35.96
CA VAL A 365 0.47 13.49 -36.44
C VAL A 365 1.46 14.66 -36.54
N GLU A 366 1.20 15.59 -37.44
CA GLU A 366 2.07 16.75 -37.72
C GLU A 366 2.38 17.58 -36.46
N ASN A 367 1.41 17.76 -35.56
CA ASN A 367 1.64 18.50 -34.31
C ASN A 367 2.75 17.88 -33.44
N THR A 368 2.88 16.55 -33.45
CA THR A 368 3.94 15.85 -32.70
C THR A 368 5.30 16.06 -33.37
N ILE A 369 5.34 16.06 -34.70
CA ILE A 369 6.55 16.36 -35.49
C ILE A 369 6.99 17.81 -35.24
N GLN A 370 6.05 18.75 -35.24
CA GLN A 370 6.31 20.16 -34.95
C GLN A 370 6.85 20.36 -33.53
N LEU A 371 6.29 19.67 -32.53
CA LEU A 371 6.80 19.71 -31.16
C LEU A 371 8.28 19.31 -31.10
N LEU A 372 8.67 18.22 -31.78
CA LEU A 372 10.06 17.77 -31.84
C LEU A 372 10.98 18.79 -32.56
N ARG A 373 10.53 19.34 -33.69
CA ARG A 373 11.29 20.37 -34.43
C ARG A 373 11.49 21.64 -33.60
N GLN A 374 10.42 22.15 -32.97
CA GLN A 374 10.44 23.39 -32.19
C GLN A 374 11.31 23.27 -30.94
N THR A 375 11.38 22.08 -30.36
CA THR A 375 12.28 21.80 -29.23
C THR A 375 13.73 21.60 -29.66
N GLY A 376 14.03 21.71 -30.96
CA GLY A 376 15.38 21.65 -31.52
C GLY A 376 15.94 20.24 -31.63
N ILE A 377 15.07 19.23 -31.72
CA ILE A 377 15.46 17.88 -32.14
C ILE A 377 15.67 17.95 -33.66
N ALA A 378 16.91 17.84 -34.12
CA ALA A 378 17.26 17.93 -35.54
C ALA A 378 17.40 16.54 -36.17
N GLU A 379 17.16 16.45 -37.48
CA GLU A 379 17.63 15.32 -38.29
C GLU A 379 19.15 15.44 -38.40
N GLN A 380 19.88 14.86 -37.45
CA GLN A 380 21.31 14.67 -37.64
C GLN A 380 21.49 13.50 -38.62
N ARG A 381 22.24 13.77 -39.69
CA ARG A 381 22.53 12.82 -40.77
C ARG A 381 23.50 11.74 -40.32
#